data_AF-A0A6A7KS82-F1
#
_entry.id   AF-A0A6A7KS82-F1
#
_cell.length_a   1.000
_cell.length_b   1.000
_cell.length_c   1.000
_cell.angle_alpha   90.00
_cell.angle_beta   90.00
_cell.angle_gamma   90.00
#
_symmetry.space_group_name_H-M   'P 1'
#
loop_
_entity.id
_entity.type
_entity.pdbx_description
1 polymer ?
#
loop_
_entity_poly.entity_id
_entity_poly.type
_entity_poly.pdbx_seq_one_letter_code
_entity_poly.pdbx_strand_id
1 'polypeptide(L)'
;MSRRQQMLALGVLGLVAACAAPPEQRWAKAGVNANIYEADRVACLGTVDREFNPYYDYGPMVSGSTASGRLLFRDRAAEEMFRDCMRGRGYRLMTIEAPRQG
;
A
#
# COMPACT_ATOMS: atom_id res chain seq x y z
N MET A 1 33.69 -24.33 -46.88
CA MET A 1 33.23 -23.24 -45.98
C MET A 1 31.70 -23.22 -46.01
N SER A 2 31.06 -23.67 -44.93
CA SER A 2 29.64 -24.01 -44.88
C SER A 2 28.84 -22.94 -44.14
N ARG A 3 27.79 -22.40 -44.77
CA ARG A 3 26.83 -21.39 -44.24
C ARG A 3 26.19 -21.74 -42.89
N ARG A 4 26.37 -22.96 -42.39
CA ARG A 4 25.79 -23.44 -41.13
C ARG A 4 26.42 -22.83 -39.87
N GLN A 5 27.58 -22.18 -39.96
CA GLN A 5 28.25 -21.58 -38.79
C GLN A 5 27.78 -20.16 -38.45
N GLN A 6 26.99 -19.49 -39.31
CA GLN A 6 26.60 -18.10 -39.09
C GLN A 6 25.28 -17.91 -38.30
N MET A 7 24.52 -18.96 -38.02
CA MET A 7 23.22 -18.82 -37.32
C MET A 7 23.29 -19.02 -35.80
N LEU A 8 24.44 -19.38 -35.23
CA LEU A 8 24.58 -19.56 -33.78
C LEU A 8 24.96 -18.28 -33.02
N ALA A 9 25.17 -17.17 -33.73
CA ALA A 9 25.57 -15.89 -33.16
C ALA A 9 24.45 -14.83 -33.15
N LEU A 10 23.19 -15.24 -33.31
CA LEU A 10 22.03 -14.36 -33.14
C LEU A 10 21.41 -14.60 -31.77
N GLY A 11 22.04 -13.96 -30.79
CA GLY A 11 21.33 -13.29 -29.72
C GLY A 11 20.31 -14.14 -29.00
N VAL A 12 20.81 -14.98 -28.10
CA VAL A 12 20.14 -15.19 -26.80
C VAL A 12 20.20 -13.86 -26.05
N LEU A 13 19.51 -12.85 -26.58
CA LEU A 13 19.17 -11.63 -25.86
C LEU A 13 18.11 -12.07 -24.87
N GLY A 14 18.59 -12.39 -23.67
CA GLY A 14 17.78 -12.75 -22.54
C GLY A 14 16.71 -11.69 -22.33
N LEU A 15 15.51 -11.99 -22.82
CA LEU A 15 14.26 -11.48 -22.30
C LEU A 15 14.04 -12.10 -20.92
N VAL A 16 14.96 -11.85 -19.99
CA VAL A 16 14.60 -11.83 -18.58
C VAL A 16 13.86 -10.52 -18.44
N ALA A 17 12.58 -10.53 -18.79
CA ALA A 17 11.65 -9.54 -18.29
C ALA A 17 11.76 -9.63 -16.77
N ALA A 18 12.61 -8.78 -16.20
CA ALA A 18 12.70 -8.62 -14.78
C ALA A 18 11.31 -8.16 -14.35
N CYS A 19 10.50 -9.09 -13.85
CA CYS A 19 9.39 -8.78 -12.98
C CYS A 19 9.98 -8.11 -11.75
N ALA A 20 10.30 -6.82 -11.88
CA ALA A 20 10.53 -5.96 -10.74
C ALA A 20 9.17 -5.90 -10.04
N ALA A 21 9.02 -6.68 -8.97
CA ALA A 21 7.82 -6.64 -8.16
C ALA A 21 7.58 -5.19 -7.74
N PRO A 22 6.32 -4.72 -7.81
CA PRO A 22 6.01 -3.35 -7.53
C PRO A 22 6.50 -2.99 -6.12
N PRO A 23 7.08 -1.80 -5.96
CA PRO A 23 7.60 -1.39 -4.67
C PRO A 23 6.47 -1.41 -3.62
N GLU A 24 6.73 -2.03 -2.47
CA GLU A 24 5.76 -2.18 -1.39
C GLU A 24 5.83 -0.95 -0.47
N GLN A 25 4.69 -0.46 0.01
CA GLN A 25 4.66 0.58 1.03
C GLN A 25 4.51 -0.03 2.42
N ARG A 26 5.42 0.29 3.33
CA ARG A 26 5.37 -0.17 4.72
C ARG A 26 5.61 0.96 5.71
N TRP A 27 4.92 0.88 6.84
CA TRP A 27 5.13 1.79 7.95
C TRP A 27 6.40 1.42 8.73
N ALA A 28 7.26 2.40 8.96
CA ALA A 28 8.50 2.22 9.70
C ALA A 28 8.67 3.30 10.78
N LYS A 29 9.23 2.90 11.92
CA LYS A 29 9.61 3.76 13.04
C LYS A 29 10.83 3.13 13.73
N ALA A 30 11.87 3.93 13.99
CA ALA A 30 13.10 3.44 14.59
C ALA A 30 12.86 2.87 16.00
N GLY A 31 13.49 1.74 16.31
CA GLY A 31 13.39 1.10 17.63
C GLY A 31 12.07 0.38 17.92
N VAL A 32 11.17 0.26 16.93
CA VAL A 32 9.88 -0.42 17.10
C VAL A 32 9.93 -1.82 16.50
N ASN A 33 9.55 -2.82 17.29
CA ASN A 33 9.36 -4.20 16.84
C ASN A 33 7.93 -4.44 16.30
N ALA A 34 7.70 -5.63 15.74
CA ALA A 34 6.40 -5.99 15.16
C ALA A 34 5.23 -5.90 16.15
N ASN A 35 5.44 -6.26 17.42
CA ASN A 35 4.38 -6.24 18.44
C ASN A 35 3.92 -4.81 18.76
N ILE A 36 4.88 -3.88 18.91
CA ILE A 36 4.57 -2.47 19.16
C ILE A 36 3.91 -1.86 17.92
N TYR A 37 4.39 -2.22 16.71
CA TYR A 37 3.74 -1.81 15.47
C TYR A 37 2.28 -2.26 15.38
N GLU A 38 1.99 -3.53 15.66
CA GLU A 38 0.61 -4.02 15.62
C GLU A 38 -0.27 -3.37 16.70
N ALA A 39 0.27 -3.10 17.89
CA ALA A 39 -0.47 -2.39 18.94
C ALA A 39 -0.84 -0.95 18.50
N ASP A 40 0.13 -0.21 17.93
CA ASP A 40 -0.08 1.14 17.41
C ASP A 40 -1.05 1.14 16.22
N ARG A 41 -0.92 0.17 15.32
CA ARG A 41 -1.82 -0.03 14.18
C ARG A 41 -3.25 -0.28 14.65
N VAL A 42 -3.46 -1.21 15.58
CA VAL A 42 -4.79 -1.51 16.13
C VAL A 42 -5.38 -0.29 16.84
N ALA A 43 -4.57 0.47 17.59
CA ALA A 43 -5.04 1.69 18.23
C ALA A 43 -5.49 2.77 17.21
N CYS A 44 -4.75 2.93 16.11
CA CYS A 44 -5.14 3.84 15.04
C CYS A 44 -6.38 3.36 14.28
N LEU A 45 -6.48 2.06 14.00
CA LEU A 45 -7.70 1.47 13.41
C LEU A 45 -8.91 1.63 14.33
N GLY A 46 -8.75 1.50 15.65
CA GLY A 46 -9.82 1.75 16.62
C GLY A 46 -10.25 3.22 16.70
N THR A 47 -9.40 4.16 16.28
CA THR A 47 -9.76 5.58 16.15
C THR A 47 -10.62 5.79 14.90
N VAL A 48 -10.19 5.22 13.78
CA VAL A 48 -10.95 5.23 12.52
C VAL A 48 -12.30 4.56 12.69
N ASP A 49 -12.34 3.38 13.31
CA ASP A 49 -13.57 2.63 13.53
C ASP A 49 -14.56 3.39 14.42
N ARG A 50 -14.08 4.14 15.43
CA ARG A 50 -14.96 4.95 16.28
C ARG A 50 -15.60 6.11 15.53
N GLU A 51 -14.82 6.79 14.69
CA GLU A 51 -15.34 7.87 13.86
C GLU A 51 -16.27 7.29 12.79
N PHE A 52 -15.79 6.31 12.03
CA PHE A 52 -16.42 5.67 10.88
C PHE A 52 -17.33 4.51 11.19
N ASN A 53 -17.74 4.35 12.44
CA ASN A 53 -18.69 3.33 12.83
C ASN A 53 -20.03 3.61 12.11
N PRO A 54 -20.51 2.72 11.22
CA PRO A 54 -21.77 2.93 10.52
C PRO A 54 -22.99 2.88 11.48
N TYR A 55 -22.80 2.40 12.71
CA TYR A 55 -23.80 2.46 13.77
C TYR A 55 -23.83 3.83 14.48
N TYR A 56 -22.84 4.70 14.26
CA TYR A 56 -22.85 6.09 14.70
C TYR A 56 -23.14 6.98 13.49
N ASP A 57 -24.21 7.76 13.62
CA ASP A 57 -24.91 8.48 12.56
C ASP A 57 -23.98 9.41 11.76
N TYR A 58 -23.68 9.03 10.52
CA TYR A 58 -23.10 9.96 9.55
C TYR A 58 -24.23 10.88 9.09
N GLY A 59 -24.20 12.12 9.58
CA GLY A 59 -25.22 13.16 9.40
C GLY A 59 -25.79 13.33 7.98
N PRO A 60 -26.78 14.24 7.83
CA PRO A 60 -27.75 14.22 6.74
C PRO A 60 -27.11 14.17 5.35
N MET A 61 -27.73 13.39 4.46
CA MET A 61 -27.27 13.17 3.08
C MET A 61 -26.93 14.50 2.39
N VAL A 62 -25.68 14.64 1.95
CA VAL A 62 -25.31 15.71 1.02
C VAL A 62 -26.00 15.40 -0.30
N SER A 63 -27.01 16.21 -0.64
CA SER A 63 -27.79 16.15 -1.88
C SER A 63 -26.86 15.96 -3.09
N GLY A 64 -27.05 14.87 -3.85
CA GLY A 64 -26.28 14.55 -5.06
C GLY A 64 -25.24 13.42 -4.94
N SER A 65 -25.02 12.83 -3.75
CA SER A 65 -24.05 11.73 -3.56
C SER A 65 -24.68 10.33 -3.73
N THR A 66 -24.18 9.57 -4.71
CA THR A 66 -24.55 8.15 -4.88
C THR A 66 -24.07 7.32 -3.68
N ALA A 67 -24.71 6.18 -3.41
CA ALA A 67 -24.28 5.26 -2.34
C ALA A 67 -22.80 4.85 -2.52
N SER A 68 -22.37 4.59 -3.77
CA SER A 68 -20.98 4.26 -4.11
C SER A 68 -20.02 5.43 -3.88
N GLY A 69 -20.42 6.65 -4.21
CA GLY A 69 -19.61 7.85 -3.95
C GLY A 69 -19.40 8.11 -2.45
N ARG A 70 -20.41 7.80 -1.62
CA ARG A 70 -20.30 7.86 -0.15
C ARG A 70 -19.33 6.83 0.41
N LEU A 71 -19.37 5.59 -0.10
CA LEU A 71 -18.44 4.54 0.32
C LEU A 71 -16.99 4.91 -0.03
N LEU A 72 -16.75 5.37 -1.27
CA LEU A 72 -15.40 5.81 -1.68
C LEU A 72 -14.88 7.01 -0.88
N PHE A 73 -15.74 7.99 -0.58
CA PHE A 73 -15.36 9.12 0.26
C PHE A 73 -15.04 8.67 1.69
N ARG A 74 -15.86 7.78 2.26
CA ARG A 74 -15.65 7.19 3.58
C ARG A 74 -14.33 6.42 3.62
N ASP A 75 -14.06 5.58 2.63
CA ASP A 75 -12.84 4.77 2.57
C ASP A 75 -11.60 5.67 2.49
N ARG A 76 -11.66 6.72 1.66
CA ARG A 76 -10.57 7.69 1.55
C ARG A 76 -10.36 8.47 2.85
N ALA A 77 -11.42 8.97 3.46
CA ALA A 77 -11.33 9.73 4.71
C ALA A 77 -10.84 8.85 5.88
N ALA A 78 -11.29 7.60 5.94
CA ALA A 78 -10.82 6.59 6.89
C ALA A 78 -9.32 6.28 6.68
N GLU A 79 -8.88 6.14 5.44
CA GLU A 79 -7.47 5.95 5.11
C GLU A 79 -6.61 7.17 5.49
N GLU A 80 -7.05 8.38 5.17
CA GLU A 80 -6.36 9.62 5.53
C GLU A 80 -6.25 9.76 7.06
N MET A 81 -7.32 9.48 7.79
CA MET A 81 -7.32 9.49 9.26
C MET A 81 -6.37 8.43 9.86
N PHE A 82 -6.33 7.22 9.31
CA PHE A 82 -5.37 6.20 9.72
C PHE A 82 -3.92 6.67 9.49
N ARG A 83 -3.64 7.21 8.31
CA ARG A 83 -2.32 7.75 7.94
C ARG A 83 -1.90 8.88 8.88
N ASP A 84 -2.83 9.74 9.27
CA ASP A 84 -2.58 10.84 10.22
C ASP A 84 -2.26 10.32 11.61
N CYS A 85 -3.04 9.35 12.11
CA CYS A 85 -2.76 8.72 13.39
C CYS A 85 -1.38 8.05 13.42
N MET A 86 -1.03 7.27 12.39
CA MET A 86 0.27 6.61 12.30
C MET A 86 1.43 7.63 12.23
N ARG A 87 1.26 8.71 11.45
CA ARG A 87 2.24 9.81 11.38
C ARG A 87 2.38 10.53 12.72
N GLY A 88 1.29 10.80 13.42
CA GLY A 88 1.28 11.41 14.75
C GLY A 88 1.99 10.55 15.80
N ARG A 89 1.96 9.22 15.65
CA ARG A 89 2.74 8.27 16.46
C ARG A 89 4.22 8.18 16.05
N GLY A 90 4.63 8.91 15.01
CA GLY A 90 6.02 8.98 14.54
C GLY A 90 6.39 7.92 13.50
N TYR A 91 5.42 7.22 12.91
CA TYR A 91 5.69 6.33 11.78
C TYR A 91 5.80 7.11 10.48
N ARG A 92 6.62 6.58 9.57
CA ARG A 92 6.75 7.07 8.20
C ARG A 92 6.39 5.95 7.23
N LEU A 93 5.63 6.30 6.19
CA LEU A 93 5.35 5.38 5.10
C LEU A 93 6.57 5.36 4.19
N MET A 94 7.21 4.20 4.10
CA MET A 94 8.43 3.99 3.34
C MET A 94 8.17 3.03 2.20
N THR A 95 8.76 3.33 1.05
CA THR A 95 8.80 2.43 -0.09
C THR A 95 9.93 1.43 0.13
N ILE A 96 9.61 0.14 0.15
CA ILE A 96 10.59 -0.94 0.21
C ILE A 96 10.74 -1.50 -1.19
N GLU A 97 11.98 -1.58 -1.67
CA GLU A 97 12.27 -2.32 -2.88
C GLU A 97 11.98 -3.81 -2.63
N ALA A 98 11.20 -4.42 -3.51
CA ALA A 98 10.98 -5.86 -3.46
C ALA A 98 12.35 -6.58 -3.55
N PRO A 99 12.55 -7.68 -2.80
CA PRO A 99 13.82 -8.40 -2.84
C PRO A 99 14.15 -8.78 -4.28
N ARG A 100 15.30 -8.31 -4.78
CA ARG A 100 15.84 -8.79 -6.06
C ARG A 100 16.12 -10.28 -5.88
N GLN A 101 15.27 -11.11 -6.44
CA GLN A 101 15.52 -12.55 -6.60
C GLN A 101 16.78 -12.66 -7.48
N GLY A 102 17.91 -13.01 -6.85
CA GLY A 102 19.19 -13.25 -7.52
C GLY A 102 19.27 -14.68 -8.04
#